data_AF-V5HCD0-F1
#
_entry.id   AF-V5HCD0-F1
#
_cell.length_a   1.000
_cell.length_b   1.000
_cell.length_c   1.000
_cell.angle_alpha   90.00
_cell.angle_beta   90.00
_cell.angle_gamma   90.00
#
_symmetry.space_group_name_H-M   'P 1'
#
loop_
_entity.id
_entity.type
_entity.pdbx_description
1 polymer ?
#
loop_
_entity_poly.entity_id
_entity_poly.type
_entity_poly.pdbx_seq_one_letter_code
_entity_poly.pdbx_strand_id
1 'polypeptide(L)'
;KKNFKGLCKNHTAGTLEEVHVNPRQCRATCTYKPDPNKDTRLSGGLIVRERNYEQVRLPEGMPCAFLARCNKDGNCYCKSCDEKRSTKEPR
;
A
#
# COMPACT_ATOMS: atom_id res chain seq x y z
N LYS A 1 -8.64 -14.85 -7.44
CA LYS A 1 -8.84 -13.50 -6.83
C LYS A 1 -7.76 -13.32 -5.77
N LYS A 2 -6.78 -12.42 -5.95
CA LYS A 2 -5.69 -12.22 -4.97
C LYS A 2 -6.28 -11.41 -3.80
N ASN A 3 -6.36 -12.00 -2.61
CA ASN A 3 -7.02 -11.38 -1.45
C ASN A 3 -6.10 -10.35 -0.81
N PHE A 4 -6.32 -9.07 -1.09
CA PHE A 4 -5.56 -7.96 -0.48
C PHE A 4 -5.73 -7.89 1.05
N LYS A 5 -6.85 -8.41 1.60
CA LYS A 5 -7.03 -8.58 3.05
C LYS A 5 -5.92 -9.42 3.69
N GLY A 6 -5.31 -10.35 2.95
CA GLY A 6 -4.20 -11.16 3.43
C GLY A 6 -2.88 -10.39 3.55
N LEU A 7 -2.79 -9.19 2.97
CA LEU A 7 -1.63 -8.29 3.13
C LEU A 7 -1.71 -7.51 4.45
N CYS A 8 -2.93 -7.24 4.94
CA CYS A 8 -3.20 -6.43 6.13
C CYS A 8 -3.38 -7.29 7.38
N LYS A 9 -2.37 -8.08 7.75
CA LYS A 9 -2.41 -9.04 8.89
C LYS A 9 -1.82 -8.49 10.19
N ASN A 10 -1.98 -7.21 10.46
CA ASN A 10 -1.47 -6.64 11.69
C ASN A 10 -2.46 -6.86 12.85
N HIS A 11 -2.31 -7.99 13.54
CA HIS A 11 -3.18 -8.37 14.67
C HIS A 11 -3.12 -7.38 15.84
N THR A 12 -2.04 -6.60 15.98
CA THR A 12 -1.90 -5.60 17.04
C THR A 12 -2.62 -4.28 16.73
N ALA A 13 -2.91 -3.99 15.46
CA ALA A 13 -3.58 -2.77 15.04
C ALA A 13 -5.12 -2.82 15.15
N GLY A 14 -5.68 -3.96 15.58
CA GLY A 14 -7.11 -4.15 15.79
C GLY A 14 -7.84 -4.75 14.58
N THR A 15 -9.14 -4.48 14.47
CA THR A 15 -9.99 -5.06 13.41
C THR A 15 -9.84 -4.24 12.13
N LEU A 16 -9.48 -4.90 11.03
CA LEU A 16 -9.37 -4.26 9.71
C LEU A 16 -10.72 -3.68 9.27
N GLU A 17 -10.75 -2.38 9.03
CA GLU A 17 -11.94 -1.65 8.56
C GLU A 17 -11.96 -1.58 7.04
N GLU A 18 -10.89 -1.04 6.45
CA GLU A 18 -10.79 -0.75 5.02
C GLU A 18 -9.40 -1.13 4.48
N VAL A 19 -9.37 -1.54 3.21
CA VAL A 19 -8.14 -1.71 2.45
C VAL A 19 -8.22 -0.86 1.20
N HIS A 20 -7.44 0.21 1.16
CA HIS A 20 -7.30 1.06 -0.01
C HIS A 20 -6.09 0.63 -0.83
N VAL A 21 -6.30 0.14 -2.05
CA VAL A 21 -5.21 -0.32 -2.92
C VAL A 21 -4.81 0.79 -3.88
N ASN A 22 -3.53 1.17 -3.88
CA ASN A 22 -2.96 2.08 -4.85
C ASN A 22 -2.00 1.31 -5.79
N PRO A 23 -2.52 0.75 -6.90
CA PRO A 23 -1.74 -0.13 -7.77
C PRO A 23 -0.57 0.60 -8.42
N ARG A 24 -0.73 1.88 -8.79
CA ARG A 24 0.34 2.70 -9.40
C ARG A 24 1.56 2.86 -8.50
N GLN A 25 1.33 2.92 -7.18
CA GLN A 25 2.39 3.02 -6.18
C GLN A 25 2.83 1.64 -5.66
N CYS A 26 2.24 0.55 -6.15
CA CYS A 26 2.48 -0.80 -5.65
C CYS A 26 2.33 -0.91 -4.13
N ARG A 27 1.33 -0.20 -3.57
CA ARG A 27 1.04 -0.17 -2.14
C ARG A 27 -0.44 -0.37 -1.87
N ALA A 28 -0.75 -0.84 -0.67
CA ALA A 28 -2.07 -0.77 -0.10
C ALA A 28 -1.98 -0.10 1.28
N THR A 29 -2.97 0.74 1.58
CA THR A 29 -3.18 1.29 2.91
C THR A 29 -4.26 0.46 3.57
N CYS A 30 -3.94 -0.11 4.72
CA CYS A 30 -4.89 -0.83 5.55
C CYS A 30 -5.29 0.10 6.69
N THR A 31 -6.58 0.35 6.84
CA THR A 31 -7.13 1.17 7.92
C THR A 31 -7.82 0.25 8.91
N TYR A 32 -7.52 0.41 10.19
CA TYR A 32 -8.09 -0.38 11.27
C TYR A 32 -9.09 0.44 12.08
N LYS A 33 -10.08 -0.24 12.64
CA LYS A 33 -10.99 0.37 13.60
C LYS A 33 -10.21 0.82 14.84
N PRO A 34 -10.28 2.11 15.20
CA PRO A 34 -9.67 2.59 16.42
C PRO A 34 -10.43 1.99 17.62
N ASP A 35 -9.71 1.23 18.44
CA ASP A 35 -10.16 0.72 19.71
C ASP A 35 -10.38 1.92 20.66
N PRO A 36 -11.62 2.15 21.14
CA PRO A 36 -11.92 3.34 21.94
C PRO A 36 -11.15 3.38 23.27
N ASN A 37 -10.68 2.23 23.78
CA ASN A 37 -9.92 2.14 25.02
C ASN A 37 -8.39 2.30 24.84
N LYS A 38 -7.86 2.01 23.65
CA LYS A 38 -6.40 2.06 23.40
C LYS A 38 -5.96 3.20 22.50
N ASP A 39 -6.81 3.62 21.56
CA ASP A 39 -6.48 4.60 20.54
C ASP A 39 -6.93 6.02 20.90
N THR A 40 -7.09 6.31 22.20
CA THR A 40 -7.32 7.66 22.69
C THR A 40 -6.14 8.08 23.55
N ARG A 41 -5.41 9.11 23.11
CA ARG A 41 -4.29 9.67 23.85
C ARG A 41 -4.58 11.12 24.22
N LEU A 42 -4.38 11.45 25.49
CA LEU A 42 -4.47 12.83 25.95
C LEU A 42 -3.20 13.58 25.50
N SER A 43 -3.35 14.58 24.62
CA SER A 43 -2.26 15.47 24.22
C SER A 43 -2.70 16.92 24.39
N GLY A 44 -2.02 17.66 25.28
CA GLY A 44 -2.30 19.07 25.53
C GLY A 44 -3.72 19.36 26.06
N GLY A 45 -4.32 18.42 26.79
CA GLY A 45 -5.69 18.56 27.33
C GLY A 45 -6.81 18.17 26.35
N LEU A 46 -6.47 17.75 25.12
CA LEU A 46 -7.43 17.23 24.15
C LEU A 46 -7.30 15.71 24.03
N ILE A 47 -8.45 15.00 23.94
CA ILE A 47 -8.47 13.58 23.61
C ILE A 47 -8.27 13.45 22.10
N VAL A 48 -7.09 12.98 21.69
CA VAL A 48 -6.77 12.69 20.29
C VAL A 48 -7.02 11.22 20.02
N ARG A 49 -7.84 10.92 19.00
CA ARG A 49 -8.09 9.55 18.55
C ARG A 49 -7.02 9.16 17.53
N GLU A 50 -6.13 8.24 17.87
CA GLU A 50 -5.13 7.72 16.95
C GLU A 50 -5.83 6.92 15.84
N ARG A 51 -5.57 7.30 14.59
CA ARG A 51 -6.05 6.54 13.43
C ARG A 51 -5.00 5.47 13.15
N ASN A 52 -5.31 4.21 13.45
CA ASN A 52 -4.46 3.09 13.11
C ASN A 52 -4.55 2.81 11.61
N TYR A 53 -3.49 3.13 10.88
CA TYR A 53 -3.31 2.72 9.50
C TYR A 53 -1.90 2.18 9.30
N GLU A 54 -1.78 1.19 8.41
CA GLU A 54 -0.48 0.72 7.92
C GLU A 54 -0.42 0.80 6.40
N GLN A 55 0.78 0.99 5.86
CA GLN A 55 1.01 0.88 4.43
C GLN A 55 1.83 -0.38 4.15
N VAL A 56 1.26 -1.28 3.36
CA VAL A 56 1.89 -2.53 2.95
C VAL A 56 2.23 -2.52 1.46
N ARG A 57 3.31 -3.18 1.09
CA ARG A 57 3.71 -3.33 -0.32
C ARG A 57 2.85 -4.37 -1.01
N LEU A 58 2.46 -4.10 -2.26
CA LEU A 58 1.81 -5.09 -3.10
C LEU A 58 2.80 -6.18 -3.53
N PRO A 59 2.34 -7.43 -3.69
CA PRO A 59 3.20 -8.52 -4.10
C PRO A 59 3.73 -8.32 -5.52
N GLU A 60 4.93 -8.84 -5.76
CA GLU A 60 5.57 -8.85 -7.08
C GLU A 60 4.63 -9.44 -8.15
N GLY A 61 4.65 -8.84 -9.34
CA GLY A 61 3.85 -9.24 -10.48
C GLY A 61 2.42 -8.68 -10.49
N MET A 62 1.98 -7.97 -9.44
CA MET A 62 0.71 -7.23 -9.47
C MET A 62 0.69 -6.22 -10.62
N PRO A 63 -0.37 -6.18 -11.45
CA PRO A 63 -0.49 -5.16 -12.47
C PRO A 63 -0.64 -3.79 -11.81
N CYS A 64 0.22 -2.83 -12.20
CA CYS A 64 0.23 -1.48 -11.64
C CYS A 64 -0.10 -0.40 -12.68
N ALA A 65 0.21 -0.65 -13.96
CA ALA A 65 -0.17 0.17 -15.11
C ALA A 65 -0.20 -0.70 -16.38
N PHE A 66 -0.48 -0.10 -17.54
CA PHE A 66 -0.48 -0.83 -18.81
C PHE A 66 0.91 -1.44 -19.09
N LEU A 67 0.96 -2.76 -19.23
CA LEU A 67 2.20 -3.54 -19.39
C LEU A 67 3.23 -3.42 -18.24
N ALA A 68 2.87 -2.78 -17.12
CA ALA A 68 3.74 -2.60 -15.97
C ALA A 68 3.27 -3.46 -14.79
N ARG A 69 4.23 -3.97 -14.02
CA ARG A 69 3.98 -4.79 -12.84
C ARG A 69 4.81 -4.33 -11.65
N CYS A 70 4.32 -4.60 -10.45
CA CYS A 70 5.06 -4.35 -9.22
C CYS A 70 6.30 -5.25 -9.15
N ASN A 71 7.45 -4.66 -8.86
CA ASN A 71 8.69 -5.38 -8.61
C ASN A 71 8.88 -5.67 -7.10
N LYS A 72 9.98 -6.34 -6.73
CA LYS A 72 10.32 -6.67 -5.33
C LYS A 72 10.56 -5.44 -4.46
N ASP A 73 11.01 -4.34 -5.05
CA ASP A 73 11.25 -3.07 -4.35
C ASP A 73 9.95 -2.33 -4.00
N GLY A 74 8.81 -2.78 -4.55
CA GLY A 74 7.52 -2.09 -4.39
C GLY A 74 7.35 -0.91 -5.35
N ASN A 75 8.02 -0.95 -6.50
CA ASN A 75 7.88 0.03 -7.57
C ASN A 75 7.08 -0.55 -8.74
N CYS A 76 6.34 0.30 -9.43
CA CYS A 76 5.69 -0.06 -10.68
C CYS A 76 6.71 -0.03 -11.82
N TYR A 77 7.06 -1.20 -12.36
CA TYR A 77 8.12 -1.36 -13.35
C TYR A 77 7.58 -1.92 -14.68
N CYS A 78 8.04 -1.37 -15.80
CA CYS A 78 7.67 -1.81 -17.14
C CYS A 78 8.94 -2.22 -17.90
N LYS A 79 9.25 -3.53 -17.89
CA LYS A 79 10.44 -4.07 -18.58
C LYS A 79 10.49 -3.68 -20.06
N SER A 80 9.36 -3.82 -20.76
CA SER A 80 9.25 -3.52 -22.18
C SER A 80 9.30 -2.02 -22.51
N CYS A 81 9.06 -1.14 -21.53
CA CYS A 81 9.16 0.30 -21.70
C CYS A 81 10.63 0.75 -21.65
N ASP A 82 11.44 0.13 -20.77
CA ASP A 82 12.88 0.38 -20.69
C ASP A 82 13.62 -0.19 -21.92
N GLU A 83 13.26 -1.39 -22.38
CA GLU A 83 13.86 -2.00 -23.58
C GLU A 83 13.64 -1.15 -24.84
N LYS A 84 12.49 -0.46 -24.94
CA LYS A 84 12.18 0.44 -26.07
C LYS A 84 12.83 1.83 -25.98
N ARG A 85 13.39 2.21 -24.83
CA ARG A 85 14.18 3.45 -24.73
C ARG A 85 15.58 3.28 -25.28
N SER A 86 16.15 2.07 -25.21
CA SER A 86 17.53 1.82 -25.63
C SER A 86 17.75 1.88 -27.16
N THR A 87 16.69 1.85 -27.96
CA THR A 87 16.77 1.87 -29.44
C THR A 87 16.42 3.21 -30.07
N LYS A 88 16.22 4.28 -29.29
CA LYS A 88 16.12 5.63 -29.84
C LYS A 88 17.46 6.33 -29.71
N GLU A 89 18.25 6.31 -30.78
CA GLU A 89 19.31 7.29 -31.00
C GLU A 89 18.75 8.71 -30.74
N PRO A 90 19.54 9.62 -30.15
CA PRO A 90 19.16 11.02 -30.06
C PRO A 90 18.99 11.55 -31.50
N ARG A 91 17.87 12.22 -31.76
CA ARG A 91 17.65 12.97 -33.02
C ARG A 91 18.61 14.14 -33.13
#